data_AF-A0A366MSD4-F1
#
_entry.id   AF-A0A366MSD4-F1
#
_cell.length_a   1.000
_cell.length_b   1.000
_cell.length_c   1.000
_cell.angle_alpha   90.00
_cell.angle_beta   90.00
_cell.angle_gamma   90.00
#
_symmetry.space_group_name_H-M   'P 1'
#
loop_
_entity.id
_entity.type
_entity.pdbx_description
1 polymer ?
#
loop_
_entity_poly.entity_id
_entity_poly.type
_entity_poly.pdbx_seq_one_letter_code
_entity_poly.pdbx_strand_id
1 'polypeptide(L)'
;MELKQRLEVRAKAGVSNPAEVTNDALDLALKEAFEIVGKKQVSDTTKLDIAFFRLMIMIKKSGASEDDMELYKAALQIVKNANSLESTGEEIPANFVKVKQRGNSWQ
;
A
#
# COMPACT_ATOMS: atom_id res chain seq x y z
N MET A 1 12.85 -4.44 -5.21
CA MET A 1 11.91 -4.12 -6.30
C MET A 1 11.30 -2.78 -5.95
N GLU A 2 11.43 -1.80 -6.83
CA GLU A 2 10.98 -0.42 -6.58
C GLU A 2 9.44 -0.39 -6.44
N LEU A 3 8.90 0.45 -5.55
CA LEU A 3 7.46 0.51 -5.28
C LEU A 3 6.65 0.78 -6.56
N LYS A 4 7.19 1.62 -7.45
CA LYS A 4 6.65 1.91 -8.78
C LYS A 4 6.57 0.69 -9.69
N GLN A 5 7.62 -0.13 -9.75
CA GLN A 5 7.62 -1.37 -10.55
C GLN A 5 6.56 -2.36 -10.06
N ARG A 6 6.38 -2.48 -8.74
CA ARG A 6 5.35 -3.35 -8.16
C ARG A 6 3.94 -2.86 -8.51
N LEU A 7 3.73 -1.54 -8.46
CA LEU A 7 2.47 -0.92 -8.86
C LEU A 7 2.18 -1.16 -10.35
N GLU A 8 3.17 -0.96 -11.22
CA GLU A 8 3.06 -1.18 -12.66
C GLU A 8 2.66 -2.62 -13.00
N VAL A 9 3.35 -3.60 -12.40
CA VAL A 9 3.06 -5.03 -12.62
C VAL A 9 1.63 -5.36 -12.19
N ARG A 10 1.21 -4.89 -11.00
CA ARG A 10 -0.15 -5.12 -10.50
C ARG A 10 -1.21 -4.45 -11.37
N ALA A 11 -0.97 -3.22 -11.80
CA ALA A 11 -1.86 -2.45 -12.67
C ALA A 11 -2.05 -3.15 -14.02
N LYS A 12 -0.96 -3.55 -14.68
CA LYS A 12 -1.01 -4.24 -15.97
C LYS A 12 -1.74 -5.59 -15.91
N ALA A 13 -1.75 -6.26 -14.76
CA ALA A 13 -2.52 -7.48 -14.56
C ALA A 13 -4.03 -7.23 -14.38
N GLY A 14 -4.44 -6.05 -13.90
CA GLY A 14 -5.84 -5.71 -13.58
C GLY A 14 -6.58 -4.87 -14.63
N VAL A 15 -5.89 -4.47 -15.70
CA VAL A 15 -6.47 -3.68 -16.81
C VAL A 15 -6.53 -4.51 -18.09
N SER A 16 -7.59 -4.28 -18.88
CA SER A 16 -7.74 -4.93 -20.18
C SER A 16 -6.77 -4.36 -21.23
N ASN A 17 -6.36 -3.10 -21.07
CA ASN A 17 -5.40 -2.44 -21.95
C ASN A 17 -4.17 -1.94 -21.16
N PRO A 18 -3.05 -2.70 -21.16
CA PRO A 18 -1.84 -2.33 -20.44
C PRO A 18 -1.21 -1.00 -20.87
N ALA A 19 -1.51 -0.48 -22.06
CA ALA A 19 -0.97 0.79 -22.56
C ALA A 19 -1.52 2.01 -21.82
N GLU A 20 -2.64 1.88 -21.11
CA GLU A 20 -3.23 2.96 -20.30
C GLU A 20 -2.45 3.19 -18.99
N VAL A 21 -1.64 2.21 -18.58
CA VAL A 21 -0.73 2.32 -17.43
C VAL A 21 0.52 3.10 -17.86
N THR A 22 0.41 4.42 -17.91
CA THR A 22 1.52 5.31 -18.25
C THR A 22 2.40 5.60 -17.03
N ASN A 23 3.66 5.97 -17.27
CA ASN A 23 4.57 6.38 -16.20
C ASN A 23 4.04 7.59 -15.41
N ASP A 24 3.44 8.56 -16.09
CA ASP A 24 2.87 9.74 -15.45
C ASP A 24 1.70 9.38 -14.51
N ALA A 25 0.85 8.44 -14.92
CA ALA A 25 -0.25 7.97 -14.09
C ALA A 25 0.26 7.21 -12.86
N LEU A 26 1.30 6.38 -13.02
CA LEU A 26 1.96 5.68 -11.92
C LEU A 26 2.58 6.67 -10.91
N ASP A 27 3.29 7.69 -11.40
CA ASP A 27 3.93 8.69 -10.55
C ASP A 27 2.90 9.55 -9.80
N LEU A 28 1.82 9.95 -10.49
CA LEU A 28 0.74 10.70 -9.86
C LEU A 28 0.03 9.87 -8.79
N ALA A 29 -0.30 8.61 -9.08
CA ALA A 29 -0.98 7.73 -8.13
C ALA A 29 -0.12 7.44 -6.89
N LEU A 30 1.19 7.27 -7.06
CA LEU A 30 2.12 7.13 -5.94
C LEU A 30 2.22 8.41 -5.12
N LYS A 31 2.35 9.56 -5.78
CA LYS A 31 2.40 10.87 -5.11
C LYS A 31 1.17 11.09 -4.24
N GLU A 32 -0.02 10.85 -4.79
CA GLU A 32 -1.27 10.97 -4.03
C GLU A 32 -1.34 9.96 -2.88
N ALA A 33 -0.85 8.73 -3.08
CA ALA A 33 -0.76 7.76 -1.99
C ALA A 33 0.16 8.24 -0.87
N PHE A 34 1.31 8.83 -1.18
CA PHE A 34 2.21 9.44 -0.19
C PHE A 34 1.56 10.63 0.52
N GLU A 35 0.79 11.46 -0.19
CA GLU A 35 0.05 12.57 0.42
C GLU A 35 -1.05 12.08 1.38
N ILE A 36 -1.79 11.02 1.00
CA ILE A 36 -2.83 10.40 1.85
C ILE A 36 -2.22 9.79 3.12
N VAL A 37 -1.09 9.10 2.97
CA VAL A 37 -0.36 8.48 4.08
C VAL A 37 0.28 9.56 4.97
N GLY A 38 0.77 10.64 4.38
CA GLY A 38 1.45 11.72 5.06
C GLY A 38 2.68 11.22 5.84
N LYS A 39 2.82 11.66 7.09
CA LYS A 39 3.93 11.28 7.98
C LYS A 39 3.67 9.99 8.77
N LYS A 40 2.70 9.17 8.35
CA LYS A 40 2.32 7.98 9.11
C LYS A 40 3.18 6.79 8.75
N GLN A 41 3.52 5.99 9.75
CA GLN A 41 4.28 4.77 9.54
C GLN A 41 3.34 3.65 9.09
N VAL A 42 3.30 3.40 7.78
CA VAL A 42 2.52 2.30 7.19
C VAL A 42 3.38 1.44 6.28
N SER A 43 2.99 0.18 6.17
CA SER A 43 3.66 -0.80 5.29
C SER A 43 3.63 -0.36 3.84
N ASP A 44 4.62 -0.78 3.05
CA ASP A 44 4.64 -0.52 1.61
C ASP A 44 3.48 -1.16 0.88
N THR A 45 2.95 -2.27 1.40
CA THR A 45 1.73 -2.90 0.89
C THR A 45 0.54 -1.95 0.98
N THR A 46 0.36 -1.30 2.14
CA THR A 46 -0.72 -0.31 2.36
C THR A 46 -0.58 0.88 1.41
N LYS A 47 0.65 1.38 1.21
CA LYS A 47 0.91 2.47 0.24
C LYS A 47 0.55 2.03 -1.18
N LEU A 48 0.88 0.80 -1.53
CA LEU A 48 0.63 0.23 -2.86
C LEU A 48 -0.86 -0.01 -3.11
N ASP A 49 -1.64 -0.46 -2.13
CA ASP A 49 -3.09 -0.61 -2.25
C ASP A 49 -3.79 0.73 -2.50
N ILE A 50 -3.35 1.80 -1.80
CA ILE A 50 -3.84 3.16 -2.00
C ILE A 50 -3.48 3.66 -3.41
N ALA A 51 -2.21 3.54 -3.81
CA ALA A 51 -1.74 3.96 -5.12
C ALA A 51 -2.45 3.20 -6.24
N PHE A 52 -2.65 1.89 -6.09
CA PHE A 52 -3.36 1.07 -7.05
C PHE A 52 -4.80 1.56 -7.24
N PHE A 53 -5.54 1.76 -6.15
CA PHE A 53 -6.91 2.26 -6.26
C PHE A 53 -6.99 3.64 -6.93
N ARG A 54 -6.07 4.57 -6.59
CA ARG A 54 -5.98 5.89 -7.23
C ARG A 54 -5.68 5.78 -8.72
N LEU A 55 -4.74 4.91 -9.10
CA LEU A 55 -4.43 4.63 -10.50
C LEU A 55 -5.63 4.07 -11.25
N MET A 56 -6.37 3.15 -10.64
CA MET A 56 -7.58 2.58 -11.26
C MET A 56 -8.65 3.64 -11.50
N ILE A 57 -8.82 4.62 -10.61
CA ILE A 57 -9.75 5.75 -10.84
C ILE A 57 -9.30 6.60 -12.05
N MET A 58 -8.00 6.84 -12.19
CA MET A 58 -7.46 7.65 -13.30
C MET A 58 -7.60 6.93 -14.65
N ILE A 59 -7.36 5.61 -14.67
CA ILE A 59 -7.35 4.80 -15.89
C ILE A 59 -8.75 4.31 -16.27
N LYS A 60 -9.48 3.70 -15.33
CA LYS A 60 -10.82 3.14 -15.61
C LYS A 60 -11.88 4.23 -15.47
N LYS A 61 -12.32 4.77 -16.60
CA LYS A 61 -13.57 5.56 -16.70
C LYS A 61 -14.81 4.79 -16.19
N SER A 62 -14.74 3.47 -16.08
CA SER A 62 -15.80 2.57 -15.61
C SER A 62 -15.78 2.28 -14.11
N GLY A 63 -14.78 2.78 -13.37
CA GLY A 63 -14.65 2.57 -11.91
C GLY A 63 -13.75 1.39 -11.50
N ALA A 64 -13.33 1.42 -10.24
CA ALA A 64 -12.66 0.32 -9.56
C ALA A 64 -13.69 -0.75 -9.14
N SER A 65 -13.27 -2.03 -9.04
CA SER A 65 -14.19 -3.10 -8.60
C SER A 65 -14.57 -2.96 -7.11
N GLU A 66 -15.59 -3.69 -6.66
CA GLU A 66 -15.96 -3.75 -5.24
C GLU A 66 -14.79 -4.26 -4.38
N ASP A 67 -14.10 -5.32 -4.84
CA ASP A 67 -12.91 -5.87 -4.18
C ASP A 67 -11.79 -4.81 -4.06
N ASP A 68 -11.54 -4.04 -5.12
CA ASP A 68 -10.56 -2.95 -5.09
C ASP A 68 -10.95 -1.87 -4.07
N MET A 69 -12.25 -1.59 -3.95
CA MET A 69 -12.79 -0.63 -2.99
C MET A 69 -12.67 -1.13 -1.55
N GLU A 70 -12.88 -2.42 -1.30
CA GLU A 70 -12.69 -3.02 0.03
C GLU A 70 -11.22 -2.97 0.46
N LEU A 71 -10.30 -3.32 -0.44
CA LEU A 71 -8.86 -3.20 -0.20
C LEU A 71 -8.46 -1.75 0.09
N TYR A 72 -9.01 -0.79 -0.65
CA TYR A 72 -8.79 0.62 -0.42
C TYR A 72 -9.29 1.06 0.97
N LYS A 73 -10.52 0.67 1.36
CA LYS A 73 -11.08 0.98 2.69
C LYS A 73 -10.24 0.38 3.80
N ALA A 74 -9.76 -0.86 3.64
CA ALA A 74 -8.88 -1.51 4.60
C ALA A 74 -7.54 -0.76 4.72
N ALA A 75 -6.96 -0.35 3.60
CA ALA A 75 -5.73 0.45 3.59
C ALA A 75 -5.92 1.82 4.28
N LEU A 76 -7.04 2.50 4.03
CA LEU A 76 -7.38 3.75 4.71
C LEU A 76 -7.62 3.57 6.20
N GLN A 77 -8.23 2.46 6.63
CA GLN A 77 -8.37 2.11 8.06
C GLN A 77 -7.00 1.93 8.72
N ILE A 78 -6.07 1.24 8.05
CA ILE A 78 -4.68 1.10 8.53
C ILE A 78 -4.03 2.47 8.65
N VAL A 79 -4.13 3.33 7.62
CA VAL A 79 -3.60 4.70 7.68
C VAL A 79 -4.27 5.51 8.80
N LYS A 80 -5.57 5.37 9.03
CA LYS A 80 -6.27 6.07 10.11
C LYS A 80 -5.74 5.68 11.49
N ASN A 81 -5.48 4.39 11.70
CA ASN A 81 -5.02 3.84 12.97
C ASN A 81 -3.49 3.86 13.13
N ALA A 82 -2.75 4.20 12.07
CA ALA A 82 -1.30 4.26 12.11
C ALA A 82 -0.80 5.46 12.91
N ASN A 83 0.26 5.22 13.69
CA ASN A 83 0.96 6.27 14.39
C ASN A 83 1.62 7.23 13.38
N SER A 84 1.47 8.52 13.64
CA SER A 84 2.30 9.54 13.01
C SER A 84 3.73 9.42 13.54
N LEU A 85 4.72 9.54 12.66
CA LEU A 85 6.06 9.94 13.09
C LEU A 85 5.93 11.35 13.65
N GLU A 86 5.83 11.47 14.97
CA GLU A 86 6.24 12.70 15.63
C GLU A 86 7.72 12.89 15.33
N SER A 87 8.12 14.09 14.91
CA SER A 87 9.55 14.43 14.75
C SER A 87 10.20 14.67 16.11
N THR A 88 9.92 13.82 17.09
CA THR A 88 10.78 13.64 18.25
C THR A 88 11.88 12.72 17.78
N GLY A 89 13.13 13.18 17.81
CA GLY A 89 14.31 12.45 17.34
C GLY A 89 14.65 11.20 18.16
N GLU A 90 13.67 10.41 18.57
CA GLU A 90 13.86 9.11 19.20
C GLU A 90 13.50 8.02 18.18
N GLU A 91 14.54 7.34 17.71
CA GLU A 91 14.41 6.12 16.93
C GLU A 91 13.67 5.07 17.76
N ILE A 92 12.42 4.78 17.40
CA ILE A 92 11.67 3.67 18.01
C ILE A 92 12.26 2.37 17.44
N PRO A 93 12.94 1.52 18.23
CA PRO A 93 13.47 0.27 17.70
C PRO A 93 12.31 -0.64 17.32
N ALA A 94 12.43 -1.27 16.14
CA ALA A 94 11.48 -2.28 15.68
C ALA A 94 11.32 -3.36 16.75
N ASN A 95 10.13 -3.46 17.34
CA ASN A 95 9.80 -4.49 18.31
C ASN A 95 9.98 -5.87 17.66
N PHE A 96 11.07 -6.57 18.01
CA PHE A 96 11.23 -7.98 17.73
C PHE A 96 10.19 -8.76 18.55
N VAL A 97 9.21 -9.34 17.86
CA VAL A 97 8.32 -10.33 18.47
C VAL A 97 9.16 -11.55 18.82
N LYS A 98 9.45 -11.76 20.12
CA LYS A 98 10.06 -13.00 20.61
C LYS A 98 9.08 -14.15 20.42
N VAL A 99 9.25 -14.94 19.37
CA VAL A 99 8.53 -16.21 19.21
C VAL A 99 9.12 -17.21 20.19
N LYS A 100 8.36 -17.55 21.24
CA LYS A 100 8.72 -18.64 22.17
C LYS A 100 8.47 -19.97 21.45
N GLN A 101 9.52 -20.64 20.99
CA GLN A 101 9.41 -22.00 20.46
C GLN A 101 8.75 -22.90 21.53
N ARG A 102 7.59 -23.49 21.21
CA ARG A 102 6.99 -24.52 22.06
C ARG A 102 7.81 -25.80 21.87
N GLY A 103 8.39 -26.30 22.96
CA GLY A 103 9.06 -27.60 22.96
C GLY A 103 8.04 -28.70 22.74
N ASN A 104 8.16 -29.45 21.65
CA ASN A 104 7.38 -30.66 21.43
C ASN A 104 8.06 -31.80 22.18
N SER A 105 7.55 -32.16 23.36
CA SER A 105 7.85 -33.42 24.02
C SER A 105 6.90 -34.49 23.50
N TRP A 106 7.35 -35.29 22.54
CA TRP A 106 6.71 -36.57 22.22
C TRP A 106 7.33 -37.62 23.14
N GLN A 107 6.55 -38.11 24.11
CA GLN A 107 6.81 -39.35 24.83
C GLN A 107 6.06 -40.49 24.16
#